data_AF-A0A812TDX3-F1
#
_entry.id   AF-A0A812TDX3-F1
#
_cell.length_a   1.000
_cell.length_b   1.000
_cell.length_c   1.000
_cell.angle_alpha   90.00
_cell.angle_beta   90.00
_cell.angle_gamma   90.00
#
_symmetry.space_group_name_H-M   'P 1'
#
loop_
_entity.id
_entity.type
_entity.pdbx_description
1 polymer ?
#
loop_
_entity_poly.entity_id
_entity_poly.type
_entity_poly.pdbx_seq_one_letter_code
_entity_poly.pdbx_strand_id
1 'polypeptide(L)'
;MEPAIKAGNLQAPEIEDFFSKNIIKVKGGQDIKNCGFGGKCKTKEKRTSRWLDFKTATDLLGGAFRYSAGDIPDYLPQVQIIRSFAKKVTRMEEAIQEGKTDEVQQLFAKSKLDLSRYLPLVELEPLDSQDYTHEWDTRPEVICQGTFCV
;
A
#
# COMPACT_ATOMS: atom_id res chain seq x y z
N MET A 1 13.96 17.37 7.21
CA MET A 1 12.65 16.68 7.25
C MET A 1 11.66 17.61 7.92
N GLU A 2 10.60 17.94 7.18
CA GLU A 2 9.89 19.21 7.19
C GLU A 2 9.20 19.57 8.53
N PRO A 3 9.33 20.82 8.99
CA PRO A 3 8.74 21.29 10.25
C PRO A 3 7.20 21.24 10.24
N ALA A 4 6.56 21.33 9.07
CA ALA A 4 5.10 21.34 8.94
C ALA A 4 4.45 20.00 9.30
N ILE A 5 5.07 18.88 8.91
CA ILE A 5 4.58 17.52 9.22
C ILE A 5 4.71 17.24 10.72
N LYS A 6 5.82 17.68 11.34
CA LYS A 6 6.03 17.54 12.80
C LYS A 6 5.09 18.42 13.62
N ALA A 7 4.71 19.58 13.10
CA ALA A 7 3.75 20.48 13.73
C ALA A 7 2.28 20.02 13.59
N GLY A 8 2.02 18.94 12.84
CA GLY A 8 0.66 18.44 12.60
C GLY A 8 -0.19 19.39 11.76
N ASN A 9 0.44 20.28 10.97
CA ASN A 9 -0.29 21.18 10.09
C ASN A 9 -0.79 20.42 8.87
N LEU A 10 -2.05 19.97 8.92
CA LEU A 10 -2.70 19.21 7.84
C LEU A 10 -3.01 20.04 6.59
N GLN A 11 -2.88 21.36 6.68
CA GLN A 11 -3.05 22.30 5.55
C GLN A 11 -1.71 22.66 4.90
N ALA A 12 -0.64 21.97 5.26
CA ALA A 12 0.66 22.19 4.65
C ALA A 12 0.60 21.84 3.15
N PRO A 13 1.20 22.66 2.27
CA PRO A 13 1.15 22.46 0.82
C PRO A 13 1.73 21.11 0.39
N GLU A 14 2.65 20.55 1.16
CA GLU A 14 3.25 19.24 0.92
C GLU A 14 2.23 18.09 1.09
N ILE A 15 1.32 18.23 2.06
CA ILE A 15 0.24 17.27 2.30
C ILE A 15 -0.79 17.37 1.18
N GLU A 16 -1.15 18.59 0.80
CA GLU A 16 -2.06 18.83 -0.33
C GLU A 16 -1.50 18.25 -1.63
N ASP A 17 -0.22 18.49 -1.94
CA ASP A 17 0.44 17.94 -3.13
C ASP A 17 0.41 16.40 -3.14
N PHE A 18 0.62 15.77 -1.99
CA PHE A 18 0.63 14.31 -1.86
C PHE A 18 -0.72 13.66 -2.22
N PHE A 19 -1.83 14.28 -1.84
CA PHE A 19 -3.18 13.81 -2.17
C PHE A 19 -3.68 14.32 -3.54
N SER A 20 -3.11 15.41 -4.05
CA SER A 20 -3.52 16.01 -5.32
C SER A 20 -3.35 15.07 -6.52
N LYS A 21 -4.31 15.09 -7.46
CA LYS A 21 -4.25 14.31 -8.71
C LYS A 21 -3.45 15.05 -9.78
N ASN A 22 -2.21 15.41 -9.47
CA ASN A 22 -1.33 16.18 -10.35
C ASN A 22 -0.42 15.32 -11.25
N ILE A 23 -0.28 14.02 -10.95
CA ILE A 23 0.58 13.10 -11.71
C ILE A 23 -0.16 12.59 -12.95
N ILE A 24 0.40 12.79 -14.15
CA ILE A 24 -0.19 12.31 -15.40
C ILE A 24 0.17 10.82 -15.60
N LYS A 25 -0.83 9.94 -15.52
CA LYS A 25 -0.68 8.50 -15.75
C LYS A 25 -0.85 8.12 -17.23
N VAL A 26 -1.79 8.77 -17.91
CA VAL A 26 -2.00 8.63 -19.36
C VAL A 26 -2.12 10.01 -19.94
N LYS A 27 -1.26 10.35 -20.89
CA LYS A 27 -1.34 11.61 -21.61
C LYS A 27 -2.57 11.59 -22.53
N GLY A 28 -3.43 12.60 -22.45
CA GLY A 28 -4.59 12.72 -23.32
C GLY A 28 -4.21 13.00 -24.78
N GLY A 29 -5.03 12.54 -25.71
CA GLY A 29 -4.92 12.89 -27.13
C GLY A 29 -3.91 12.06 -27.94
N GLN A 30 -3.34 11.00 -27.36
CA GLN A 30 -2.50 10.06 -28.12
C GLN A 30 -3.36 9.09 -28.91
N ASP A 31 -2.97 8.81 -30.15
CA ASP A 31 -3.67 7.84 -31.00
C ASP A 31 -3.37 6.41 -30.54
N ILE A 32 -4.43 5.63 -30.31
CA ILE A 32 -4.33 4.22 -29.92
C ILE A 32 -4.17 3.36 -31.19
N LYS A 33 -3.03 2.69 -31.33
CA LYS A 33 -2.83 1.70 -32.40
C LYS A 33 -3.77 0.51 -32.19
N ASN A 34 -4.41 0.05 -33.26
CA ASN A 34 -5.34 -1.09 -33.27
C ASN A 34 -6.61 -0.89 -32.43
N CYS A 35 -7.25 0.27 -32.53
CA CYS A 35 -8.58 0.42 -31.97
C CYS A 35 -9.58 -0.45 -32.76
N GLY A 36 -10.14 -1.47 -32.10
CA GLY A 36 -10.99 -2.50 -32.73
C GLY A 36 -12.31 -2.02 -33.34
N PHE A 37 -12.60 -0.72 -33.32
CA PHE A 37 -13.84 -0.11 -33.82
C PHE A 37 -13.65 0.69 -35.12
N GLY A 38 -12.55 0.50 -35.86
CA GLY A 38 -12.39 1.09 -37.20
C GLY A 38 -12.27 2.63 -37.24
N GLY A 39 -12.07 3.28 -36.08
CA GLY A 39 -11.93 4.73 -35.95
C GLY A 39 -10.63 5.18 -35.28
N LYS A 40 -10.29 6.47 -35.40
CA LYS A 40 -9.17 7.09 -34.68
C LYS A 40 -9.54 7.25 -33.21
N CYS A 41 -9.09 6.31 -32.37
CA CYS A 41 -9.31 6.38 -30.93
C CYS A 41 -8.20 7.18 -30.26
N LYS A 42 -8.59 8.16 -29.45
CA LYS A 42 -7.68 8.98 -28.66
C LYS A 42 -7.72 8.58 -27.20
N THR A 43 -6.56 8.59 -26.55
CA THR A 43 -6.48 8.41 -25.10
C THR A 43 -7.17 9.56 -24.36
N LYS A 44 -7.92 9.23 -23.31
CA LYS A 44 -8.38 10.23 -22.32
C LYS A 44 -7.27 10.45 -21.31
N GLU A 45 -7.01 11.71 -20.95
CA GLU A 45 -6.04 12.01 -19.89
C GLU A 45 -6.51 11.37 -18.58
N LYS A 46 -5.61 10.63 -17.93
CA LYS A 46 -5.83 10.07 -16.59
C LYS A 46 -4.75 10.60 -15.68
N ARG A 47 -5.16 11.15 -14.54
CA ARG A 47 -4.25 11.61 -13.48
C ARG A 47 -4.36 10.74 -12.25
N THR A 48 -3.24 10.56 -11.56
CA THR A 48 -3.09 9.84 -10.29
C THR A 48 -2.53 10.80 -9.23
N SER A 49 -2.50 10.36 -7.98
CA SER A 49 -1.87 11.06 -6.86
C SER A 49 -0.81 10.16 -6.23
N ARG A 50 0.15 10.74 -5.49
CA ARG A 50 1.16 9.97 -4.76
C ARG A 50 0.50 9.00 -3.77
N TRP A 51 -0.62 9.41 -3.17
CA TRP A 51 -1.44 8.55 -2.32
C TRP A 51 -2.02 7.34 -3.07
N LEU A 52 -2.55 7.54 -4.28
CA LEU A 52 -3.11 6.44 -5.08
C LEU A 52 -2.01 5.45 -5.52
N ASP A 53 -0.83 5.98 -5.85
CA ASP A 53 0.32 5.16 -6.21
C ASP A 53 0.79 4.34 -5.00
N PHE A 54 0.85 4.92 -3.80
CA PHE A 54 1.14 4.21 -2.54
C PHE A 54 0.13 3.09 -2.26
N LYS A 55 -1.18 3.37 -2.38
CA LYS A 55 -2.23 2.34 -2.20
C LYS A 55 -2.05 1.18 -3.18
N THR A 56 -1.77 1.52 -4.44
CA THR A 56 -1.54 0.51 -5.49
C THR A 56 -0.30 -0.33 -5.20
N ALA A 57 0.81 0.28 -4.79
CA ALA A 57 2.03 -0.43 -4.43
C ALA A 57 1.80 -1.39 -3.25
N THR A 58 1.03 -0.95 -2.26
CA THR A 58 0.64 -1.77 -1.11
C THR A 58 -0.17 -3.01 -1.52
N ASP A 59 -1.16 -2.84 -2.40
CA ASP A 59 -1.96 -3.96 -2.91
C ASP A 59 -1.13 -4.94 -3.75
N LEU A 60 -0.16 -4.42 -4.53
CA LEU A 60 0.78 -5.24 -5.29
C LEU A 60 1.71 -6.05 -4.38
N LEU A 61 2.23 -5.42 -3.31
CA LEU A 61 3.06 -6.10 -2.32
C LEU A 61 2.28 -7.23 -1.62
N GLY A 62 1.01 -6.99 -1.26
CA GLY A 62 0.13 -8.05 -0.77
C GLY A 62 -0.01 -9.18 -1.79
N GLY A 63 -0.10 -8.85 -3.08
CA GLY A 63 -0.11 -9.84 -4.16
C GLY A 63 1.17 -10.66 -4.33
N ALA A 64 2.33 -10.15 -3.88
CA ALA A 64 3.61 -10.87 -3.99
C ALA A 64 3.68 -12.09 -3.05
N PHE A 65 2.91 -12.10 -1.96
CA PHE A 65 2.87 -13.21 -0.99
C PHE A 65 1.86 -14.31 -1.36
N ARG A 66 1.36 -14.32 -2.60
CA ARG A 66 0.39 -15.33 -3.06
C ARG A 66 1.08 -16.66 -3.31
N TYR A 67 0.56 -17.72 -2.71
CA TYR A 67 0.89 -19.10 -3.08
C TYR A 67 0.12 -19.58 -4.33
N SER A 68 -1.03 -18.99 -4.62
CA SER A 68 -1.85 -19.30 -5.80
C SER A 68 -2.47 -18.03 -6.41
N ALA A 69 -2.80 -18.07 -7.70
CA ALA A 69 -3.20 -16.88 -8.46
C ALA A 69 -4.50 -16.19 -7.98
N GLY A 70 -5.33 -16.88 -7.18
CA GLY A 70 -6.72 -16.50 -6.90
C GLY A 70 -6.88 -15.42 -5.85
N ASP A 71 -6.25 -15.56 -4.69
CA ASP A 71 -6.63 -14.76 -3.52
C ASP A 71 -5.50 -13.85 -3.06
N ILE A 72 -5.84 -12.57 -2.83
CA ILE A 72 -4.97 -11.68 -2.05
C ILE A 72 -4.84 -12.33 -0.67
N PRO A 73 -3.62 -12.48 -0.13
CA PRO A 73 -3.40 -13.14 1.15
C PRO A 73 -3.86 -12.22 2.30
N ASP A 74 -5.16 -12.05 2.42
CA ASP A 74 -5.85 -11.25 3.43
C ASP A 74 -5.73 -11.86 4.83
N TYR A 75 -5.21 -13.07 4.94
CA TYR A 75 -4.84 -13.70 6.20
C TYR A 75 -3.52 -13.16 6.77
N LEU A 76 -2.67 -12.53 5.96
CA LEU A 76 -1.37 -12.03 6.42
C LEU A 76 -1.54 -10.78 7.29
N PRO A 77 -1.02 -10.76 8.53
CA PRO A 77 -1.17 -9.63 9.46
C PRO A 77 -0.69 -8.29 8.87
N GLN A 78 0.44 -8.30 8.16
CA GLN A 78 1.01 -7.12 7.52
C GLN A 78 0.08 -6.55 6.45
N VAL A 79 -0.58 -7.41 5.66
CA VAL A 79 -1.54 -7.02 4.60
C VAL A 79 -2.80 -6.42 5.23
N GLN A 80 -3.30 -7.01 6.32
CA GLN A 80 -4.46 -6.49 7.04
C GLN A 80 -4.19 -5.10 7.64
N ILE A 81 -3.05 -4.93 8.30
CA ILE A 81 -2.68 -3.68 8.97
C ILE A 81 -2.52 -2.55 7.96
N ILE A 82 -1.79 -2.78 6.86
CA ILE A 82 -1.55 -1.72 5.87
C ILE A 82 -2.83 -1.34 5.10
N ARG A 83 -3.72 -2.30 4.85
CA ARG A 83 -5.06 -2.01 4.30
C ARG A 83 -5.92 -1.21 5.27
N SER A 84 -5.86 -1.53 6.56
CA SER A 84 -6.55 -0.79 7.61
C SER A 84 -6.04 0.65 7.71
N PHE A 85 -4.73 0.84 7.66
CA PHE A 85 -4.09 2.16 7.57
C PHE A 85 -4.58 2.93 6.33
N ALA A 86 -4.56 2.32 5.16
CA ALA A 86 -5.02 2.95 3.92
C ALA A 86 -6.49 3.40 3.97
N LYS A 87 -7.37 2.59 4.59
CA LYS A 87 -8.77 2.96 4.82
C LYS A 87 -8.88 4.16 5.75
N LYS A 88 -8.13 4.19 6.85
CA LYS A 88 -8.17 5.29 7.83
C LYS A 88 -7.65 6.61 7.24
N VAL A 89 -6.58 6.57 6.45
CA VAL A 89 -6.06 7.78 5.77
C VAL A 89 -7.03 8.29 4.72
N THR A 90 -7.70 7.40 3.97
CA THR A 90 -8.76 7.81 3.02
C THR A 90 -9.92 8.47 3.76
N ARG A 91 -10.37 7.89 4.89
CA ARG A 91 -11.41 8.50 5.72
C ARG A 91 -10.96 9.82 6.35
N MET A 92 -9.67 9.95 6.67
CA MET A 92 -9.09 11.17 7.23
C MET A 92 -9.12 12.30 6.20
N GLU A 93 -8.81 12.01 4.92
CA GLU A 93 -8.94 12.96 3.81
C GLU A 93 -10.39 13.44 3.65
N GLU A 94 -11.36 12.53 3.69
CA GLU A 94 -12.80 12.87 3.66
C GLU A 94 -13.19 13.73 4.86
N ALA A 95 -12.76 13.36 6.07
CA ALA A 95 -13.06 14.10 7.29
C ALA A 95 -12.43 15.51 7.30
N ILE A 96 -11.27 15.71 6.66
CA ILE A 96 -10.66 17.03 6.43
C ILE A 96 -11.56 17.87 5.52
N GLN A 97 -12.06 17.30 4.42
CA GLN A 97 -12.97 17.99 3.50
C GLN A 97 -14.33 18.33 4.16
N GLU A 98 -14.80 17.46 5.05
CA GLU A 98 -16.02 17.65 5.85
C GLU A 98 -15.83 18.63 7.03
N GLY A 99 -14.60 19.09 7.31
CA GLY A 99 -14.29 19.99 8.42
C GLY A 99 -14.37 19.35 9.82
N LYS A 100 -14.34 18.02 9.91
CA LYS A 100 -14.49 17.25 11.16
C LYS A 100 -13.16 17.10 11.90
N THR A 101 -12.70 18.15 12.55
CA THR A 101 -11.38 18.21 13.20
C THR A 101 -11.14 17.11 14.24
N ASP A 102 -12.14 16.76 15.05
CA ASP A 102 -12.02 15.72 16.07
C ASP A 102 -11.85 14.32 15.47
N GLU A 103 -12.60 14.02 14.40
CA GLU A 103 -12.50 12.75 13.66
C GLU A 103 -11.11 12.63 13.01
N VAL A 104 -10.62 13.72 12.44
CA VAL A 104 -9.27 13.78 11.83
C VAL A 104 -8.17 13.49 12.85
N GLN A 105 -8.23 14.08 14.05
CA GLN A 105 -7.25 13.80 15.10
C GLN A 105 -7.28 12.33 15.55
N GLN A 106 -8.47 11.76 15.71
CA GLN A 106 -8.62 10.35 16.07
C GLN A 106 -8.10 9.42 14.97
N LEU A 107 -8.40 9.73 13.71
CA LEU A 107 -7.92 8.94 12.57
C LEU A 107 -6.41 9.03 12.44
N PHE A 108 -5.81 10.21 12.66
CA PHE A 108 -4.37 10.38 12.67
C PHE A 108 -3.69 9.51 13.75
N ALA A 109 -4.18 9.57 14.99
CA ALA A 109 -3.65 8.78 16.10
C ALA A 109 -3.74 7.26 15.82
N LYS A 110 -4.90 6.80 15.33
CA LYS A 110 -5.11 5.39 14.96
C LYS A 110 -4.21 4.97 13.79
N SER A 111 -4.04 5.82 12.78
CA SER A 111 -3.20 5.53 11.61
C SER A 111 -1.71 5.45 12.00
N LYS A 112 -1.25 6.31 12.91
CA LYS A 112 0.11 6.25 13.47
C LYS A 112 0.36 4.94 14.21
N LEU A 113 -0.63 4.49 14.98
CA LEU A 113 -0.57 3.21 15.69
C LEU A 113 -0.52 2.02 14.74
N ASP A 114 -1.31 2.03 13.66
CA ASP A 114 -1.24 0.99 12.63
C ASP A 114 0.15 0.95 11.97
N LEU A 115 0.73 2.09 11.61
CA LEU A 115 2.09 2.14 11.06
C LEU A 115 3.13 1.59 12.03
N SER A 116 3.04 1.95 13.32
CA SER A 116 3.96 1.42 14.34
C SER A 116 3.87 -0.10 14.53
N ARG A 117 2.70 -0.69 14.24
CA ARG A 117 2.48 -2.14 14.24
C ARG A 117 2.92 -2.80 12.94
N TYR A 118 2.86 -2.07 11.83
CA TYR A 118 3.25 -2.56 10.51
C TYR A 118 4.77 -2.63 10.34
N LEU A 119 5.50 -1.60 10.76
CA LEU A 119 6.97 -1.52 10.61
C LEU A 119 7.70 -2.79 11.07
N PRO A 120 7.50 -3.31 12.30
CA PRO A 120 8.22 -4.51 12.73
C PRO A 120 7.84 -5.79 11.96
N LEU A 121 6.74 -5.80 11.21
CA LEU A 121 6.34 -6.94 10.38
C LEU A 121 6.99 -6.94 8.99
N VAL A 122 7.57 -5.81 8.58
CA VAL A 122 8.16 -5.62 7.24
C VAL A 122 9.61 -5.16 7.28
N GLU A 123 10.08 -4.69 8.43
CA GLU A 123 11.50 -4.49 8.66
C GLU A 123 12.18 -5.85 8.58
N LEU A 124 13.08 -5.97 7.61
CA LEU A 124 13.98 -7.10 7.52
C LEU A 124 14.88 -7.09 8.74
N GLU A 125 15.21 -8.27 9.24
CA GLU A 125 16.25 -8.39 10.24
C GLU A 125 17.56 -7.77 9.69
N PRO A 126 18.43 -7.26 10.57
CA PRO A 126 19.72 -6.75 10.12
C PRO A 126 20.53 -7.88 9.47
N LEU A 127 21.37 -7.53 8.49
CA LEU A 127 22.07 -8.52 7.63
C LEU A 127 23.05 -9.42 8.38
N ASP A 128 23.37 -9.08 9.63
CA ASP A 128 24.17 -9.86 10.55
C ASP A 128 23.34 -10.85 11.39
N SER A 129 22.02 -10.89 11.23
CA SER A 129 21.16 -11.84 11.91
C SER A 129 21.42 -13.27 11.43
N GLN A 130 21.16 -14.23 12.31
CA GLN A 130 21.40 -15.63 12.00
C GLN A 130 20.65 -16.05 10.74
N ASP A 131 19.45 -15.52 10.49
CA ASP A 131 18.61 -15.80 9.33
C ASP A 131 19.30 -15.53 7.99
N TYR A 132 20.30 -14.66 7.90
CA TYR A 132 21.03 -14.41 6.64
C TYR A 132 22.37 -15.15 6.54
N THR A 133 22.79 -15.82 7.60
CA THR A 133 24.11 -16.45 7.69
C THR A 133 24.11 -17.94 7.38
N HIS A 134 22.94 -18.56 7.21
CA HIS A 134 22.81 -19.98 6.86
C HIS A 134 21.83 -20.19 5.71
N GLU A 135 22.05 -21.25 4.93
CA GLU A 135 21.09 -21.66 3.91
C GLU A 135 19.83 -22.20 4.57
N TRP A 136 18.67 -21.71 4.14
CA TRP A 136 17.39 -22.16 4.65
C TRP A 136 17.06 -23.53 4.09
N ASP A 137 16.62 -24.46 4.95
CA ASP A 137 16.14 -25.75 4.47
C ASP A 137 14.77 -25.55 3.81
N THR A 138 14.76 -25.53 2.48
CA THR A 138 13.53 -25.38 1.69
C THR A 138 12.76 -26.69 1.55
N ARG A 139 13.21 -27.79 2.18
CA ARG A 139 12.50 -29.06 2.14
C ARG A 139 11.26 -28.97 3.02
N PRO A 140 10.12 -29.52 2.60
CA PRO A 140 8.93 -29.57 3.44
C PRO A 140 9.25 -30.33 4.73
N GLU A 141 8.83 -29.78 5.88
CA GLU A 141 8.89 -30.50 7.15
C GLU A 141 8.00 -31.73 7.04
N VAL A 142 8.64 -32.90 6.96
CA VAL A 142 7.93 -34.17 6.92
C VAL A 142 7.51 -34.51 8.34
N ILE A 143 6.22 -34.36 8.64
CA ILE A 143 5.67 -34.72 9.95
C ILE A 143 5.32 -36.21 9.89
N CYS A 144 6.18 -37.04 10.47
CA CYS A 144 5.92 -38.47 10.60
C CYS A 144 5.19 -38.77 11.92
N GLN A 145 3.95 -39.28 11.82
CA GLN A 145 3.28 -39.94 12.95
C GLN A 145 3.29 -41.45 12.71
N GLY A 146 4.23 -42.15 13.36
CA GLY A 146 4.40 -43.59 13.18
C GLY A 146 5.01 -43.94 11.82
N THR A 147 4.43 -44.89 11.08
CA THR A 147 4.89 -45.33 9.75
C THR A 147 4.38 -44.47 8.59
N PHE A 148 3.56 -43.46 8.85
CA PHE A 148 3.07 -42.54 7.82
C PHE A 148 3.73 -41.18 7.97
N CYS A 149 4.29 -40.71 6.86
CA CYS A 149 4.93 -39.41 6.70
C CYS A 149 4.19 -38.66 5.59
N VAL A 150 3.80 -37.40 5.85
CA VAL A 150 3.20 -36.48 4.87
C VAL A 150 4.16 -35.32 4.66
#